data_AF-A0A935PC06-F1
#
_entry.id   AF-A0A935PC06-F1
#
_cell.length_a   1.000
_cell.length_b   1.000
_cell.length_c   1.000
_cell.angle_alpha   90.00
_cell.angle_beta   90.00
_cell.angle_gamma   90.00
#
_symmetry.space_group_name_H-M   'P 1'
#
loop_
_entity.id
_entity.type
_entity.pdbx_description
1 polymer ?
#
loop_
_entity_poly.entity_id
_entity_poly.type
_entity_poly.pdbx_seq_one_letter_code
_entity_poly.pdbx_strand_id
1 'polypeptide(L)'
;MSPSDIPITDEKPYGRSKWGYYGELGAGGNAKIRFLQTVISYDELDYITLISNIPGSEKWDVRDLFQRDVDDERVTREIIPYFEDQTKVKFFNPLTLIILPMDSNKREVLKSVEFIEPKVDLYQKREYEVYEKNNYFKFMILKSDQSFARIEWNEKKCHIVAIDGQHRLSGLKRWKNMPKGSGELPSWKIPVVILNVFKVAKGKETANLLEVVRKLFVYINTRAERLNKAREILLNDESINAMCTQELIQHSHENDNKPIDERNNSLLPLMFFDWRGETELGQPKPGPAAVKSIEEINAWFEYYIFGKDYSEEQENELELKELVPPLDLYTKVHAVTPNDTLRIREQFKKLVMPGILHFLQNFKPYHNYIRECRKIEKESMEKSDLAQYAFMQLRFGSHNAPPDQQKKVIAEFEKLVGKMEDLKDSELPATIGYDIGMRGIIFAFARGREEYKIIFKKNVSWLEYAKWCIKEVNETYEEKWFKSFDDLEKQKRNLLTHVIYDDSGTIINYRLESTEEALGSFLILLIFGKKWKDKQIADDDFENLRNTYCYNLRKTIEKGYRKTIKSELKDTFKGTIKEFNAEVRKRAEIATKRKLNDFEKYLGVS
;
A
#
# COMPACT_ATOMS: atom_id res chain seq x y z
N MET A 1 -47.57 -1.81 -51.29
CA MET A 1 -46.70 -2.15 -50.14
C MET A 1 -45.97 -0.88 -49.76
N SER A 2 -46.26 -0.36 -48.57
CA SER A 2 -45.63 0.85 -48.04
C SER A 2 -44.18 0.56 -47.60
N PRO A 3 -43.29 1.56 -47.54
CA PRO A 3 -41.90 1.41 -47.09
C PRO A 3 -41.71 1.00 -45.60
N SER A 4 -42.77 0.55 -44.93
CA SER A 4 -42.82 0.21 -43.51
C SER A 4 -42.57 -1.27 -43.20
N ASP A 5 -42.40 -2.12 -44.21
CA ASP A 5 -42.25 -3.59 -44.04
C ASP A 5 -40.80 -4.05 -44.18
N ILE A 6 -39.83 -3.23 -43.75
CA ILE A 6 -38.46 -3.69 -43.52
C ILE A 6 -38.40 -4.14 -42.06
N PRO A 7 -38.19 -5.44 -41.76
CA PRO A 7 -38.02 -5.88 -40.39
C PRO A 7 -36.82 -5.14 -39.80
N ILE A 8 -37.08 -4.39 -38.71
CA ILE A 8 -36.04 -3.86 -37.84
C ILE A 8 -35.19 -5.06 -37.44
N THR A 9 -33.94 -5.10 -37.88
CA THR A 9 -32.99 -6.14 -37.49
C THR A 9 -32.96 -6.19 -35.98
N ASP A 10 -33.36 -7.32 -35.38
CA ASP A 10 -33.16 -7.61 -33.96
C ASP A 10 -31.71 -7.24 -33.61
N GLU A 11 -31.52 -6.19 -32.82
CA GLU A 11 -30.22 -5.93 -32.21
C GLU A 11 -29.90 -7.17 -31.38
N LYS A 12 -28.97 -8.00 -31.85
CA LYS A 12 -28.51 -9.15 -31.08
C LYS A 12 -28.02 -8.63 -29.72
N PRO A 13 -28.64 -9.03 -28.60
CA PRO A 13 -28.34 -8.45 -27.28
C PRO A 13 -26.90 -8.75 -26.83
N TYR A 14 -26.27 -9.75 -27.45
CA TYR A 14 -24.88 -10.16 -27.25
C TYR A 14 -24.11 -10.07 -28.58
N GLY A 15 -23.16 -9.13 -28.65
CA GLY A 15 -22.36 -8.89 -29.86
C GLY A 15 -21.23 -9.89 -30.07
N ARG A 16 -20.83 -10.64 -29.04
CA ARG A 16 -19.70 -11.57 -29.07
C ARG A 16 -20.05 -12.92 -28.46
N SER A 17 -19.38 -13.98 -28.92
CA SER A 17 -19.49 -15.30 -28.33
C SER A 17 -18.24 -16.17 -28.50
N LYS A 18 -18.03 -17.10 -27.58
CA LYS A 18 -16.96 -18.11 -27.61
C LYS A 18 -17.47 -19.47 -27.20
N TRP A 19 -17.03 -20.50 -27.92
CA TRP A 19 -17.17 -21.90 -27.54
C TRP A 19 -15.91 -22.38 -26.82
N GLY A 20 -16.06 -23.33 -25.92
CA GLY A 20 -14.93 -23.87 -25.19
C GLY A 20 -15.30 -24.98 -24.23
N TYR A 21 -14.29 -25.40 -23.47
CA TYR A 21 -14.44 -26.41 -22.44
C TYR A 21 -14.87 -25.76 -21.13
N TYR A 22 -15.94 -26.27 -20.55
CA TYR A 22 -16.52 -25.78 -19.32
C TYR A 22 -15.87 -26.42 -18.10
N GLY A 23 -15.77 -25.64 -17.03
CA GLY A 23 -15.61 -26.21 -15.71
C GLY A 23 -16.05 -25.26 -14.62
N GLU A 24 -16.11 -25.81 -13.42
CA GLU A 24 -16.41 -25.08 -12.20
C GLU A 24 -15.26 -25.26 -11.20
N LEU A 25 -14.90 -24.17 -10.52
CA LEU A 25 -13.97 -24.21 -9.40
C LEU A 25 -14.78 -24.09 -8.10
N GLY A 26 -14.20 -24.58 -6.99
CA GLY A 26 -14.87 -24.71 -5.69
C GLY A 26 -15.62 -23.44 -5.23
N ALA A 27 -16.66 -23.64 -4.41
CA ALA A 27 -17.46 -22.56 -3.85
C ALA A 27 -16.91 -22.09 -2.49
N GLY A 28 -16.91 -20.78 -2.26
CA GLY A 28 -16.47 -20.16 -1.00
C GLY A 28 -17.03 -18.75 -0.85
N GLY A 29 -17.35 -18.32 0.37
CA GLY A 29 -17.91 -16.98 0.63
C GLY A 29 -19.21 -16.68 -0.15
N ASN A 30 -20.03 -17.73 -0.40
CA ASN A 30 -21.23 -17.67 -1.24
C ASN A 30 -21.00 -17.18 -2.69
N ALA A 31 -19.77 -17.33 -3.20
CA ALA A 31 -19.41 -17.15 -4.60
C ALA A 31 -18.90 -18.47 -5.20
N LYS A 32 -19.14 -18.66 -6.50
CA LYS A 32 -18.67 -19.79 -7.29
C LYS A 32 -18.19 -19.31 -8.65
N ILE A 33 -17.08 -19.88 -9.09
CA ILE A 33 -16.45 -19.51 -10.36
C ILE A 33 -16.77 -20.56 -11.40
N ARG A 34 -17.29 -20.10 -12.53
CA ARG A 34 -17.44 -20.90 -13.74
C ARG A 34 -16.45 -20.39 -14.76
N PHE A 35 -15.79 -21.30 -15.46
CA PHE A 35 -14.80 -20.94 -16.45
C PHE A 35 -15.05 -21.58 -17.80
N LEU A 36 -14.55 -20.92 -18.84
CA LEU A 36 -14.49 -21.41 -20.20
C LEU A 36 -13.03 -21.42 -20.66
N GLN A 37 -12.46 -22.60 -20.89
CA GLN A 37 -11.17 -22.73 -21.58
C GLN A 37 -11.40 -22.67 -23.09
N THR A 38 -10.73 -21.73 -23.76
CA THR A 38 -10.90 -21.49 -25.20
C THR A 38 -9.64 -20.87 -25.79
N VAL A 39 -9.70 -20.46 -27.06
CA VAL A 39 -8.64 -19.73 -27.75
C VAL A 39 -9.15 -18.39 -28.28
N ILE A 40 -8.28 -17.38 -28.23
CA ILE A 40 -8.50 -16.09 -28.91
C ILE A 40 -7.55 -15.97 -30.10
N SER A 41 -7.98 -15.19 -31.08
CA SER A 41 -7.23 -14.85 -32.28
C SER A 41 -6.57 -13.47 -32.15
N TYR A 42 -5.69 -13.17 -33.11
CA TYR A 42 -5.02 -11.87 -33.24
C TYR A 42 -5.97 -10.66 -33.23
N ASP A 43 -7.12 -10.75 -33.90
CA ASP A 43 -8.09 -9.65 -33.94
C ASP A 43 -8.80 -9.46 -32.60
N GLU A 44 -8.88 -10.52 -31.80
CA GLU A 44 -9.60 -10.51 -30.52
C GLU A 44 -8.77 -9.94 -29.37
N LEU A 45 -7.46 -9.76 -29.57
CA LEU A 45 -6.58 -9.11 -28.58
C LEU A 45 -7.05 -7.70 -28.24
N ASP A 46 -7.59 -6.96 -29.21
CA ASP A 46 -7.99 -5.57 -29.01
C ASP A 46 -9.16 -5.43 -28.05
N TYR A 47 -9.99 -6.47 -27.93
CA TYR A 47 -11.18 -6.49 -27.07
C TYR A 47 -10.89 -6.85 -25.61
N ILE A 48 -9.64 -7.24 -25.30
CA ILE A 48 -9.23 -7.60 -23.95
C ILE A 48 -8.55 -6.40 -23.32
N THR A 49 -9.04 -5.94 -22.17
CA THR A 49 -8.55 -4.73 -21.50
C THR A 49 -7.64 -5.11 -20.34
N LEU A 50 -6.65 -4.26 -20.05
CA LEU A 50 -5.86 -4.33 -18.81
C LEU A 50 -6.62 -3.60 -17.70
N ILE A 51 -6.45 -4.00 -16.45
CA ILE A 51 -7.15 -3.36 -15.32
C ILE A 51 -6.88 -1.85 -15.28
N SER A 52 -5.63 -1.42 -15.54
CA SER A 52 -5.23 0.00 -15.63
C SER A 52 -6.00 0.82 -16.65
N ASN A 53 -6.48 0.19 -17.73
CA ASN A 53 -7.14 0.88 -18.85
C ASN A 53 -8.67 0.94 -18.70
N ILE A 54 -9.22 0.44 -17.59
CA ILE A 54 -10.66 0.51 -17.35
C ILE A 54 -11.01 1.96 -16.93
N PRO A 55 -11.92 2.65 -17.63
CA PRO A 55 -12.35 3.99 -17.24
C PRO A 55 -12.89 4.01 -15.82
N GLY A 56 -12.49 5.00 -15.00
CA GLY A 56 -12.94 5.10 -13.62
C GLY A 56 -12.24 4.12 -12.67
N SER A 57 -11.33 3.27 -13.18
CA SER A 57 -10.55 2.38 -12.30
C SER A 57 -9.72 3.16 -11.32
N GLU A 58 -9.33 4.40 -11.61
CA GLU A 58 -8.59 5.26 -10.68
C GLU A 58 -9.39 5.66 -9.46
N LYS A 59 -10.70 5.45 -9.47
CA LYS A 59 -11.59 5.72 -8.33
C LYS A 59 -11.89 4.49 -7.49
N TRP A 60 -11.40 3.32 -7.89
CA TRP A 60 -11.61 2.10 -7.12
C TRP A 60 -10.83 2.15 -5.81
N ASP A 61 -11.28 1.41 -4.79
CA ASP A 61 -10.55 1.37 -3.52
C ASP A 61 -9.09 1.04 -3.77
N VAL A 62 -8.19 1.62 -2.99
CA VAL A 62 -6.73 1.47 -3.13
C VAL A 62 -6.37 0.00 -3.29
N ARG A 63 -6.92 -0.85 -2.42
CA ARG A 63 -6.82 -2.33 -2.44
C ARG A 63 -7.20 -3.02 -3.76
N ASP A 64 -8.01 -2.37 -4.59
CA ASP A 64 -8.43 -2.84 -5.91
C ASP A 64 -7.58 -2.24 -7.06
N LEU A 65 -6.73 -1.23 -6.79
CA LEU A 65 -5.87 -0.54 -7.76
C LEU A 65 -4.52 -1.24 -8.02
N PHE A 66 -4.20 -2.33 -7.31
CA PHE A 66 -2.83 -2.88 -7.22
C PHE A 66 -2.31 -3.68 -8.41
N GLN A 67 -2.93 -3.55 -9.58
CA GLN A 67 -2.55 -4.25 -10.81
C GLN A 67 -2.53 -3.33 -12.00
N ARG A 68 -1.73 -2.27 -11.93
CA ARG A 68 -1.63 -1.29 -13.03
C ARG A 68 -0.40 -1.47 -13.89
N ASP A 69 0.74 -1.76 -13.28
CA ASP A 69 1.99 -1.64 -14.00
C ASP A 69 2.40 -2.99 -14.56
N VAL A 70 2.06 -3.17 -15.82
CA VAL A 70 2.84 -4.01 -16.70
C VAL A 70 4.26 -3.42 -16.70
N ASP A 71 5.24 -4.22 -16.29
CA ASP A 71 6.65 -3.87 -16.39
C ASP A 71 7.03 -3.73 -17.87
N ASP A 72 7.05 -2.47 -18.32
CA ASP A 72 7.34 -2.08 -19.69
C ASP A 72 8.74 -2.50 -20.13
N GLU A 73 9.69 -2.52 -19.21
CA GLU A 73 11.05 -2.96 -19.47
C GLU A 73 11.10 -4.47 -19.68
N ARG A 74 10.47 -5.26 -18.79
CA ARG A 74 10.31 -6.71 -18.95
C ARG A 74 9.62 -7.06 -20.27
N VAL A 75 8.57 -6.33 -20.63
CA VAL A 75 7.87 -6.56 -21.90
C VAL A 75 8.78 -6.29 -23.09
N THR A 76 9.53 -5.19 -23.06
CA THR A 76 10.35 -4.74 -24.19
C THR A 76 11.67 -5.53 -24.32
N ARG A 77 12.30 -5.90 -23.20
CA ARG A 77 13.61 -6.56 -23.16
C ARG A 77 13.55 -8.09 -23.14
N GLU A 78 12.46 -8.67 -22.62
CA GLU A 78 12.35 -10.13 -22.47
C GLU A 78 11.23 -10.70 -23.34
N ILE A 79 10.00 -10.21 -23.18
CA ILE A 79 8.81 -10.85 -23.76
C ILE A 79 8.72 -10.66 -25.28
N ILE A 80 8.85 -9.41 -25.77
CA ILE A 80 8.82 -9.13 -27.22
C ILE A 80 9.98 -9.85 -27.93
N PRO A 81 11.25 -9.76 -27.49
CA PRO A 81 12.33 -10.52 -28.10
C PRO A 81 12.11 -12.02 -28.06
N TYR A 82 11.54 -12.55 -26.97
CA TYR A 82 11.14 -13.95 -26.91
C TYR A 82 10.07 -14.29 -27.95
N PHE A 83 9.09 -13.43 -28.25
CA PHE A 83 8.10 -13.68 -29.29
C PHE A 83 8.66 -13.58 -30.72
N GLU A 84 9.59 -12.67 -30.97
CA GLU A 84 10.21 -12.46 -32.30
C GLU A 84 11.24 -13.55 -32.67
N ASP A 85 11.86 -14.22 -31.70
CA ASP A 85 12.98 -15.13 -31.94
C ASP A 85 12.58 -16.43 -32.68
N GLN A 86 12.76 -16.49 -34.00
CA GLN A 86 12.38 -17.67 -34.80
C GLN A 86 13.13 -18.96 -34.42
N THR A 87 14.22 -18.89 -33.63
CA THR A 87 14.99 -20.07 -33.20
C THR A 87 14.41 -20.78 -31.98
N LYS A 88 13.46 -20.15 -31.27
CA LYS A 88 12.89 -20.65 -30.02
C LYS A 88 11.44 -21.08 -30.17
N VAL A 89 11.10 -22.25 -29.63
CA VAL A 89 9.72 -22.70 -29.45
C VAL A 89 8.96 -21.73 -28.54
N LYS A 90 7.75 -21.34 -28.96
CA LYS A 90 6.87 -20.40 -28.24
C LYS A 90 5.86 -21.15 -27.41
N PHE A 91 5.93 -20.96 -26.10
CA PHE A 91 4.94 -21.48 -25.17
C PHE A 91 4.77 -20.51 -24.01
N PHE A 92 3.52 -20.31 -23.60
CA PHE A 92 3.18 -19.62 -22.36
C PHE A 92 1.86 -20.15 -21.82
N ASN A 93 1.69 -20.06 -20.50
CA ASN A 93 0.46 -20.47 -19.84
C ASN A 93 -0.74 -19.66 -20.35
N PRO A 94 -1.94 -20.26 -20.43
CA PRO A 94 -3.15 -19.56 -20.87
C PRO A 94 -3.37 -18.24 -20.12
N LEU A 95 -3.85 -17.21 -20.83
CA LEU A 95 -4.22 -15.95 -20.17
C LEU A 95 -5.48 -16.17 -19.33
N THR A 96 -5.49 -15.68 -18.10
CA THR A 96 -6.70 -15.73 -17.27
C THR A 96 -7.46 -14.43 -17.40
N LEU A 97 -8.66 -14.51 -17.95
CA LEU A 97 -9.53 -13.39 -18.25
C LEU A 97 -10.77 -13.44 -17.36
N ILE A 98 -11.38 -12.31 -17.05
CA ILE A 98 -12.66 -12.23 -16.34
C ILE A 98 -13.63 -11.33 -17.07
N ILE A 99 -14.91 -11.67 -17.06
CA ILE A 99 -15.98 -10.79 -17.55
C ILE A 99 -16.38 -9.81 -16.45
N LEU A 100 -16.16 -8.52 -16.67
CA LEU A 100 -16.61 -7.45 -15.78
C LEU A 100 -17.82 -6.73 -16.39
N PRO A 101 -19.02 -6.85 -15.80
CA PRO A 101 -20.18 -6.09 -16.22
C PRO A 101 -20.06 -4.62 -15.77
N MET A 102 -20.39 -3.68 -16.67
CA MET A 102 -20.22 -2.24 -16.50
C MET A 102 -21.57 -1.52 -16.48
N ASP A 103 -21.75 -0.59 -15.56
CA ASP A 103 -22.84 0.38 -15.60
C ASP A 103 -22.58 1.37 -16.74
N SER A 104 -23.38 1.30 -17.80
CA SER A 104 -23.24 2.16 -18.99
C SER A 104 -23.43 3.64 -18.69
N ASN A 105 -24.13 4.00 -17.62
CA ASN A 105 -24.38 5.40 -17.25
C ASN A 105 -23.26 5.95 -16.36
N LYS A 106 -22.76 5.15 -15.42
CA LYS A 106 -21.73 5.57 -14.45
C LYS A 106 -20.30 5.29 -14.91
N ARG A 107 -20.12 4.46 -15.95
CA ARG A 107 -18.81 3.96 -16.41
C ARG A 107 -18.04 3.24 -15.28
N GLU A 108 -18.75 2.55 -14.40
CA GLU A 108 -18.19 1.81 -13.25
C GLU A 108 -18.53 0.32 -13.34
N VAL A 109 -17.74 -0.53 -12.69
CA VAL A 109 -18.04 -1.98 -12.61
C VAL A 109 -19.25 -2.20 -11.70
N LEU A 110 -20.17 -3.06 -12.11
CA LEU A 110 -21.24 -3.54 -11.25
C LEU A 110 -20.66 -4.46 -10.17
N LYS A 111 -20.54 -3.91 -8.96
CA LYS A 111 -19.89 -4.55 -7.79
C LYS A 111 -20.65 -5.77 -7.26
N SER A 112 -21.95 -5.88 -7.50
CA SER A 112 -22.77 -6.96 -6.95
C SER A 112 -22.64 -8.27 -7.73
N VAL A 113 -22.26 -9.36 -7.05
CA VAL A 113 -22.38 -10.72 -7.58
C VAL A 113 -23.83 -11.20 -7.45
N GLU A 114 -24.46 -11.54 -8.57
CA GLU A 114 -25.86 -11.93 -8.63
C GLU A 114 -26.04 -13.46 -8.56
N PHE A 115 -27.14 -13.89 -7.94
CA PHE A 115 -27.63 -15.26 -8.08
C PHE A 115 -28.42 -15.33 -9.38
N ILE A 116 -27.97 -16.18 -10.30
CA ILE A 116 -28.61 -16.39 -11.59
C ILE A 116 -29.21 -17.78 -11.57
N GLU A 117 -30.54 -17.81 -11.62
CA GLU A 117 -31.32 -19.04 -11.63
C GLU A 117 -31.18 -19.70 -13.02
N PRO A 118 -30.69 -20.95 -13.11
CA PRO A 118 -30.45 -21.59 -14.39
C PRO A 118 -31.77 -21.84 -15.12
N LYS A 119 -31.80 -21.57 -16.42
CA LYS A 119 -32.93 -21.88 -17.30
C LYS A 119 -32.51 -22.91 -18.32
N VAL A 120 -33.45 -23.71 -18.81
CA VAL A 120 -33.21 -24.58 -19.96
C VAL A 120 -33.62 -23.83 -21.22
N ASP A 121 -32.71 -23.76 -22.19
CA ASP A 121 -32.94 -23.13 -23.48
C ASP A 121 -32.53 -24.06 -24.61
N LEU A 122 -33.15 -23.90 -25.78
CA LEU A 122 -32.88 -24.70 -26.97
C LEU A 122 -32.07 -23.87 -27.96
N TYR A 123 -30.82 -24.28 -28.19
CA TYR A 123 -29.96 -23.69 -29.20
C TYR A 123 -29.53 -24.76 -30.20
N GLN A 124 -29.77 -24.52 -31.49
CA GLN A 124 -29.43 -25.47 -32.57
C GLN A 124 -29.92 -26.92 -32.30
N LYS A 125 -31.17 -27.06 -31.79
CA LYS A 125 -31.80 -28.35 -31.46
C LYS A 125 -31.11 -29.14 -30.34
N ARG A 126 -30.27 -28.49 -29.52
CA ARG A 126 -29.68 -29.07 -28.32
C ARG A 126 -30.12 -28.28 -27.09
N GLU A 127 -30.31 -28.98 -25.98
CA GLU A 127 -30.65 -28.35 -24.71
C GLU A 127 -29.40 -27.81 -24.00
N TYR A 128 -29.50 -26.57 -23.54
CA TYR A 128 -28.47 -25.91 -22.74
C TYR A 128 -29.04 -25.50 -21.39
N GLU A 129 -28.23 -25.62 -20.35
CA GLU A 129 -28.43 -24.94 -19.09
C GLU A 129 -27.82 -23.55 -19.19
N VAL A 130 -28.65 -22.52 -18.98
CA VAL A 130 -28.35 -21.13 -19.28
C VAL A 130 -28.32 -20.31 -18.00
N TYR A 131 -27.18 -19.64 -17.79
CA TYR A 131 -26.99 -18.61 -16.78
C TYR A 131 -26.90 -17.26 -17.48
N GLU A 132 -27.98 -16.49 -17.44
CA GLU A 132 -28.09 -15.21 -18.14
C GLU A 132 -28.18 -14.04 -17.16
N LYS A 133 -27.29 -13.06 -17.33
CA LYS A 133 -27.48 -11.71 -16.81
C LYS A 133 -27.97 -10.85 -17.97
N ASN A 134 -29.27 -10.52 -17.97
CA ASN A 134 -29.96 -9.87 -19.07
C ASN A 134 -29.16 -8.68 -19.65
N ASN A 135 -28.91 -8.69 -20.95
CA ASN A 135 -28.14 -7.67 -21.69
C ASN A 135 -26.64 -7.53 -21.32
N TYR A 136 -26.09 -8.33 -20.40
CA TYR A 136 -24.67 -8.32 -20.05
C TYR A 136 -23.95 -9.54 -20.63
N PHE A 137 -24.31 -10.73 -20.18
CA PHE A 137 -23.73 -11.97 -20.66
C PHE A 137 -24.70 -13.14 -20.53
N LYS A 138 -24.47 -14.18 -21.32
CA LYS A 138 -25.19 -15.45 -21.32
C LYS A 138 -24.19 -16.59 -21.33
N PHE A 139 -24.23 -17.45 -20.31
CA PHE A 139 -23.38 -18.63 -20.22
C PHE A 139 -24.25 -19.87 -20.46
N MET A 140 -23.98 -20.62 -21.51
CA MET A 140 -24.78 -21.75 -21.97
C MET A 140 -23.96 -23.04 -21.87
N ILE A 141 -24.36 -23.96 -21.01
CA ILE A 141 -23.68 -25.24 -20.78
C ILE A 141 -24.49 -26.33 -21.45
N LEU A 142 -23.87 -27.15 -22.29
CA LEU A 142 -24.57 -28.20 -23.01
C LEU A 142 -25.04 -29.30 -22.03
N LYS A 143 -26.34 -29.59 -21.96
CA LYS A 143 -26.86 -30.58 -21.00
C LYS A 143 -26.46 -32.02 -21.34
N SER A 144 -26.32 -32.33 -22.62
CA SER A 144 -25.91 -33.68 -23.07
C SER A 144 -24.44 -33.98 -22.78
N ASP A 145 -23.60 -32.94 -22.66
CA ASP A 145 -22.20 -33.04 -22.30
C ASP A 145 -21.78 -31.74 -21.61
N GLN A 146 -21.79 -31.76 -20.28
CA GLN A 146 -21.51 -30.60 -19.45
C GLN A 146 -20.08 -30.10 -19.59
N SER A 147 -19.22 -30.81 -20.32
CA SER A 147 -17.85 -30.40 -20.63
C SER A 147 -17.80 -29.28 -21.67
N PHE A 148 -18.87 -29.06 -22.44
CA PHE A 148 -18.91 -28.05 -23.50
C PHE A 148 -19.84 -26.89 -23.12
N ALA A 149 -19.36 -25.67 -23.31
CA ALA A 149 -20.16 -24.48 -23.11
C ALA A 149 -19.89 -23.41 -24.17
N ARG A 150 -20.82 -22.46 -24.21
CA ARG A 150 -20.71 -21.21 -24.95
C ARG A 150 -20.96 -20.04 -24.03
N ILE A 151 -20.11 -19.04 -24.11
CA ILE A 151 -20.32 -17.75 -23.45
C ILE A 151 -20.63 -16.70 -24.51
N GLU A 152 -21.63 -15.87 -24.26
CA GLU A 152 -21.99 -14.71 -25.07
C GLU A 152 -21.97 -13.47 -24.19
N TRP A 153 -21.52 -12.34 -24.71
CA TRP A 153 -21.50 -11.09 -23.95
C TRP A 153 -21.76 -9.87 -24.83
N ASN A 154 -22.24 -8.82 -24.17
CA ASN A 154 -22.46 -7.51 -24.77
C ASN A 154 -21.18 -6.68 -24.62
N GLU A 155 -20.46 -6.47 -25.72
CA GLU A 155 -19.20 -5.71 -25.76
C GLU A 155 -19.33 -4.24 -25.35
N LYS A 156 -20.54 -3.66 -25.36
CA LYS A 156 -20.79 -2.29 -24.87
C LYS A 156 -21.05 -2.24 -23.37
N LYS A 157 -21.40 -3.36 -22.74
CA LYS A 157 -21.78 -3.46 -21.32
C LYS A 157 -20.87 -4.36 -20.49
N CYS A 158 -19.95 -5.07 -21.11
CA CYS A 158 -19.00 -5.96 -20.46
C CYS A 158 -17.60 -5.73 -21.00
N HIS A 159 -16.61 -5.64 -20.10
CA HIS A 159 -15.20 -5.71 -20.46
C HIS A 159 -14.64 -7.10 -20.14
N ILE A 160 -13.85 -7.64 -21.07
CA ILE A 160 -13.03 -8.81 -20.81
C ILE A 160 -11.69 -8.32 -20.30
N VAL A 161 -11.33 -8.68 -19.08
CA VAL A 161 -10.18 -8.10 -18.38
C VAL A 161 -9.17 -9.17 -18.05
N ALA A 162 -7.89 -8.94 -18.35
CA ALA A 162 -6.83 -9.85 -17.95
C ALA A 162 -6.49 -9.67 -16.47
N ILE A 163 -6.67 -10.74 -15.70
CA ILE A 163 -6.27 -10.79 -14.28
C ILE A 163 -4.93 -11.49 -14.11
N ASP A 164 -4.61 -12.47 -14.96
CA ASP A 164 -3.27 -13.06 -15.01
C ASP A 164 -2.74 -13.08 -16.46
N GLY A 165 -1.42 -12.91 -16.59
CA GLY A 165 -0.73 -12.80 -17.87
C GLY A 165 -0.79 -11.40 -18.48
N GLN A 166 -0.95 -10.35 -17.68
CA GLN A 166 -0.99 -8.96 -18.14
C GLN A 166 0.25 -8.54 -18.94
N HIS A 167 1.47 -8.92 -18.49
CA HIS A 167 2.71 -8.69 -19.24
C HIS A 167 2.71 -9.38 -20.61
N ARG A 168 2.21 -10.61 -20.68
CA ARG A 168 2.09 -11.39 -21.93
C ARG A 168 1.09 -10.74 -22.87
N LEU A 169 -0.10 -10.37 -22.36
CA LEU A 169 -1.11 -9.66 -23.15
C LEU A 169 -0.57 -8.33 -23.68
N SER A 170 0.12 -7.55 -22.85
CA SER A 170 0.76 -6.30 -23.26
C SER A 170 1.82 -6.53 -24.34
N GLY A 171 2.69 -7.53 -24.17
CA GLY A 171 3.68 -7.92 -25.19
C GLY A 171 3.03 -8.31 -26.52
N LEU A 172 1.96 -9.11 -26.50
CA LEU A 172 1.21 -9.50 -27.70
C LEU A 172 0.58 -8.28 -28.40
N LYS A 173 -0.01 -7.36 -27.63
CA LYS A 173 -0.59 -6.12 -28.15
C LYS A 173 0.46 -5.16 -28.72
N ARG A 174 1.62 -5.05 -28.07
CA ARG A 174 2.74 -4.23 -28.55
C ARG A 174 3.30 -4.82 -29.83
N TRP A 175 3.57 -6.12 -29.86
CA TRP A 175 4.07 -6.81 -31.04
C TRP A 175 3.12 -6.69 -32.25
N LYS A 176 1.81 -6.81 -32.01
CA LYS A 176 0.78 -6.53 -33.01
C LYS A 176 0.91 -5.14 -33.65
N ASN A 177 1.29 -4.13 -32.87
CA ASN A 177 1.38 -2.73 -33.31
C ASN A 177 2.81 -2.30 -33.71
N MET A 178 3.77 -3.24 -33.84
CA MET A 178 5.15 -2.89 -34.18
C MET A 178 5.32 -2.51 -35.67
N PRO A 179 6.23 -1.57 -35.99
CA PRO A 179 6.48 -1.15 -37.39
C PRO A 179 6.96 -2.27 -38.31
N LYS A 180 7.65 -3.28 -37.76
CA LYS A 180 8.12 -4.46 -38.50
C LYS A 180 7.00 -5.44 -38.88
N GLY A 181 5.77 -5.17 -38.46
CA GLY A 181 4.61 -6.06 -38.62
C GLY A 181 4.48 -7.06 -37.47
N SER A 182 3.37 -7.80 -37.48
CA SER A 182 2.98 -8.74 -36.41
C SER A 182 3.60 -10.14 -36.56
N GLY A 183 4.54 -10.35 -37.48
CA GLY A 183 5.20 -11.63 -37.71
C GLY A 183 4.21 -12.79 -37.90
N GLU A 184 4.41 -13.86 -37.14
CA GLU A 184 3.55 -15.05 -37.15
C GLU A 184 2.31 -14.93 -36.24
N LEU A 185 2.19 -13.84 -35.46
CA LEU A 185 1.09 -13.66 -34.51
C LEU A 185 -0.32 -13.81 -35.13
N PRO A 186 -0.61 -13.37 -36.37
CA PRO A 186 -1.93 -13.59 -36.99
C PRO A 186 -2.34 -15.06 -37.12
N SER A 187 -1.36 -15.98 -37.18
CA SER A 187 -1.59 -17.42 -37.26
C SER A 187 -1.79 -18.09 -35.89
N TRP A 188 -1.43 -17.42 -34.80
CA TRP A 188 -1.50 -17.98 -33.46
C TRP A 188 -2.94 -18.10 -32.95
N LYS A 189 -3.20 -19.20 -32.24
CA LYS A 189 -4.39 -19.41 -31.42
C LYS A 189 -3.95 -19.33 -29.96
N ILE A 190 -4.23 -18.20 -29.33
CA ILE A 190 -3.73 -17.90 -27.99
C ILE A 190 -4.67 -18.54 -26.97
N PRO A 191 -4.19 -19.46 -26.12
CA PRO A 191 -5.04 -20.12 -25.14
C PRO A 191 -5.45 -19.16 -24.03
N VAL A 192 -6.72 -19.21 -23.63
CA VAL A 192 -7.27 -18.39 -22.56
C VAL A 192 -8.24 -19.17 -21.68
N VAL A 193 -8.39 -18.71 -20.44
CA VAL A 193 -9.43 -19.15 -19.51
C VAL A 193 -10.29 -17.94 -19.16
N ILE A 194 -11.55 -17.94 -19.58
CA ILE A 194 -12.50 -16.86 -19.27
C ILE A 194 -13.30 -17.24 -18.03
N LEU A 195 -13.17 -16.46 -16.96
CA LEU A 195 -13.83 -16.63 -15.69
C LEU A 195 -15.11 -15.79 -15.61
N ASN A 196 -16.10 -16.32 -14.93
CA ASN A 196 -17.31 -15.62 -14.55
C ASN A 196 -17.75 -16.03 -13.13
N VAL A 197 -18.18 -15.06 -12.33
CA VAL A 197 -18.45 -15.23 -10.89
C VAL A 197 -19.96 -15.17 -10.65
N PHE A 198 -20.47 -16.19 -9.97
CA PHE A 198 -21.88 -16.34 -9.64
C PHE A 198 -22.08 -16.50 -8.15
N LYS A 199 -23.21 -16.02 -7.64
CA LYS A 199 -23.63 -16.27 -6.27
C LYS A 199 -24.21 -17.68 -6.15
N VAL A 200 -23.91 -18.39 -5.06
CA VAL A 200 -24.35 -19.79 -4.86
C VAL A 200 -25.77 -19.87 -4.32
N ALA A 201 -26.11 -19.03 -3.33
CA ALA A 201 -27.41 -19.03 -2.69
C ALA A 201 -28.03 -17.63 -2.71
N LYS A 202 -29.31 -17.58 -3.09
CA LYS A 202 -30.15 -16.38 -3.02
C LYS A 202 -30.30 -15.93 -1.56
N GLY A 203 -30.19 -14.62 -1.32
CA GLY A 203 -30.41 -14.00 0.01
C GLY A 203 -29.25 -14.08 1.01
N LYS A 204 -28.22 -14.92 0.80
CA LYS A 204 -27.01 -14.90 1.65
C LYS A 204 -26.06 -13.79 1.22
N GLU A 205 -25.27 -13.21 2.12
CA GLU A 205 -24.25 -12.23 1.72
C GLU A 205 -23.12 -12.89 0.91
N THR A 206 -22.49 -12.11 0.04
CA THR A 206 -21.37 -12.52 -0.82
C THR A 206 -20.43 -11.34 -0.93
N ALA A 207 -19.12 -11.61 -0.99
CA ALA A 207 -18.11 -10.60 -1.28
C ALA A 207 -18.42 -9.83 -2.58
N ASN A 208 -17.96 -8.59 -2.68
CA ASN A 208 -18.05 -7.81 -3.92
C ASN A 208 -17.32 -8.55 -5.06
N LEU A 209 -17.80 -8.42 -6.30
CA LEU A 209 -17.15 -8.97 -7.49
C LEU A 209 -15.66 -8.61 -7.54
N LEU A 210 -15.30 -7.34 -7.29
CA LEU A 210 -13.91 -6.89 -7.28
C LEU A 210 -13.08 -7.57 -6.19
N GLU A 211 -13.65 -7.81 -5.00
CA GLU A 211 -12.98 -8.55 -3.93
C GLU A 211 -12.73 -10.01 -4.31
N VAL A 212 -13.68 -10.66 -4.99
CA VAL A 212 -13.49 -12.03 -5.52
C VAL A 212 -12.41 -12.06 -6.59
N VAL A 213 -12.42 -11.10 -7.52
CA VAL A 213 -11.38 -10.95 -8.55
C VAL A 213 -10.00 -10.76 -7.90
N ARG A 214 -9.91 -9.91 -6.88
CA ARG A 214 -8.68 -9.64 -6.10
C ARG A 214 -8.16 -10.91 -5.45
N LYS A 215 -9.00 -11.66 -4.73
CA LYS A 215 -8.61 -12.92 -4.09
C LYS A 215 -8.09 -13.93 -5.10
N LEU A 216 -8.75 -14.04 -6.26
CA LEU A 216 -8.29 -14.91 -7.34
C LEU A 216 -6.92 -14.52 -7.87
N PHE A 217 -6.70 -13.22 -8.12
CA PHE A 217 -5.40 -12.71 -8.53
C PHE A 217 -4.30 -13.05 -7.53
N VAL A 218 -4.53 -12.75 -6.25
CA VAL A 218 -3.54 -13.00 -5.19
C VAL A 218 -3.20 -14.48 -5.16
N TYR A 219 -4.21 -15.35 -5.17
CA TYR A 219 -4.00 -16.79 -5.07
C TYR A 219 -3.25 -17.37 -6.28
N ILE A 220 -3.53 -16.87 -7.49
CA ILE A 220 -2.83 -17.27 -8.72
C ILE A 220 -1.35 -16.84 -8.64
N ASN A 221 -1.07 -15.61 -8.19
CA ASN A 221 0.28 -15.07 -8.21
C ASN A 221 1.15 -15.51 -7.04
N THR A 222 0.61 -15.58 -5.82
CA THR A 222 1.37 -15.97 -4.61
C THR A 222 1.97 -17.37 -4.69
N ARG A 223 1.47 -18.25 -5.57
CA ARG A 223 2.04 -19.58 -5.83
C ARG A 223 3.07 -19.62 -6.97
N ALA A 224 3.22 -18.57 -7.78
CA ALA A 224 4.06 -18.58 -8.99
C ALA A 224 5.14 -17.48 -9.05
N GLU A 225 4.92 -16.29 -8.48
CA GLU A 225 5.93 -15.23 -8.28
C GLU A 225 5.67 -14.58 -6.91
N ARG A 226 6.68 -14.41 -6.04
CA ARG A 226 6.50 -13.71 -4.76
C ARG A 226 6.09 -12.27 -5.05
N LEU A 227 4.88 -11.88 -4.62
CA LEU A 227 4.49 -10.48 -4.55
C LEU A 227 5.54 -9.70 -3.75
N ASN A 228 5.83 -8.46 -4.15
CA ASN A 228 6.62 -7.59 -3.30
C ASN A 228 5.84 -7.24 -2.02
N LYS A 229 6.55 -6.78 -0.98
CA LYS A 229 5.96 -6.67 0.37
C LYS A 229 4.87 -5.59 0.43
N ALA A 230 5.05 -4.46 -0.24
CA ALA A 230 3.99 -3.46 -0.40
C ALA A 230 2.69 -4.04 -0.98
N ARG A 231 2.76 -4.80 -2.09
CA ARG A 231 1.58 -5.46 -2.69
C ARG A 231 0.97 -6.50 -1.76
N GLU A 232 1.79 -7.26 -1.05
CA GLU A 232 1.33 -8.22 -0.05
C GLU A 232 0.48 -7.51 1.02
N ILE A 233 0.99 -6.42 1.63
CA ILE A 233 0.28 -5.64 2.66
C ILE A 233 -1.07 -5.14 2.13
N LEU A 234 -1.11 -4.68 0.91
CA LEU A 234 -2.30 -4.06 0.32
C LEU A 234 -3.38 -5.03 -0.10
N LEU A 235 -3.01 -6.30 -0.28
CA LEU A 235 -3.89 -7.37 -0.72
C LEU A 235 -4.25 -8.33 0.43
N ASN A 236 -3.55 -8.24 1.56
CA ASN A 236 -3.75 -9.10 2.71
C ASN A 236 -4.95 -8.64 3.56
N ASP A 237 -6.04 -9.39 3.51
CA ASP A 237 -7.21 -9.22 4.40
C ASP A 237 -7.20 -10.23 5.57
N GLU A 238 -6.06 -10.82 5.89
CA GLU A 238 -5.92 -11.71 7.05
C GLU A 238 -5.18 -10.97 8.17
N SER A 239 -4.14 -10.21 7.84
CA SER A 239 -3.40 -9.35 8.79
C SER A 239 -4.17 -8.09 9.20
N ILE A 240 -4.29 -7.85 10.49
CA ILE A 240 -4.93 -6.65 11.05
C ILE A 240 -4.08 -5.40 10.78
N ASN A 241 -2.76 -5.51 10.93
CA ASN A 241 -1.84 -4.43 10.60
C ASN A 241 -1.96 -4.02 9.12
N ALA A 242 -2.10 -5.01 8.23
CA ALA A 242 -2.33 -4.77 6.81
C ALA A 242 -3.67 -4.08 6.54
N MET A 243 -4.77 -4.53 7.17
CA MET A 243 -6.08 -3.88 7.08
C MET A 243 -6.03 -2.42 7.52
N CYS A 244 -5.41 -2.14 8.67
CA CYS A 244 -5.28 -0.77 9.20
C CYS A 244 -4.45 0.12 8.29
N THR A 245 -3.36 -0.43 7.73
CA THR A 245 -2.56 0.25 6.70
C THR A 245 -3.41 0.61 5.49
N GLN A 246 -4.16 -0.35 4.94
CA GLN A 246 -5.04 -0.12 3.80
C GLN A 246 -6.07 0.99 4.08
N GLU A 247 -6.69 1.02 5.26
CA GLU A 247 -7.67 2.07 5.59
C GLU A 247 -7.05 3.47 5.67
N LEU A 248 -5.81 3.58 6.17
CA LEU A 248 -5.09 4.86 6.20
C LEU A 248 -4.83 5.38 4.77
N ILE A 249 -4.36 4.52 3.86
CA ILE A 249 -4.10 4.89 2.46
C ILE A 249 -5.42 5.16 1.71
N GLN A 250 -6.44 4.34 1.96
CA GLN A 250 -7.78 4.50 1.40
C GLN A 250 -8.37 5.87 1.75
N HIS A 251 -8.19 6.35 2.99
CA HIS A 251 -8.68 7.67 3.40
C HIS A 251 -8.09 8.81 2.55
N SER A 252 -6.78 8.76 2.27
CA SER A 252 -6.10 9.72 1.38
C SER A 252 -6.59 9.60 -0.06
N HIS A 253 -6.80 8.38 -0.53
CA HIS A 253 -7.31 8.11 -1.88
C HIS A 253 -8.74 8.61 -2.10
N GLU A 254 -9.64 8.37 -1.15
CA GLU A 254 -11.03 8.85 -1.17
C GLU A 254 -11.07 10.38 -1.27
N ASN A 255 -10.19 11.08 -0.56
CA ASN A 255 -10.06 12.52 -0.70
C ASN A 255 -9.54 12.92 -2.09
N ASP A 256 -8.48 12.27 -2.58
CA ASP A 256 -7.85 12.61 -3.86
C ASP A 256 -8.70 12.27 -5.09
N ASN A 257 -9.72 11.43 -4.93
CA ASN A 257 -10.71 11.12 -5.97
C ASN A 257 -11.83 12.14 -6.10
N LYS A 258 -12.05 12.99 -5.08
CA LYS A 258 -13.07 14.06 -5.15
C LYS A 258 -12.72 15.10 -6.22
N PRO A 259 -13.71 15.84 -6.76
CA PRO A 259 -13.45 17.07 -7.51
C PRO A 259 -12.55 18.04 -6.71
N ILE A 260 -11.68 18.79 -7.38
CA ILE A 260 -10.65 19.60 -6.71
C ILE A 260 -11.20 20.62 -5.70
N ASP A 261 -12.39 21.14 -5.98
CA ASP A 261 -13.16 22.09 -5.17
C ASP A 261 -13.80 21.44 -3.92
N GLU A 262 -14.00 20.12 -3.94
CA GLU A 262 -14.53 19.33 -2.82
C GLU A 262 -13.43 18.63 -2.00
N ARG A 263 -12.16 18.71 -2.44
CA ARG A 263 -11.02 18.11 -1.73
C ARG A 263 -10.71 18.88 -0.44
N ASN A 264 -10.39 18.13 0.61
CA ASN A 264 -9.79 18.72 1.80
C ASN A 264 -8.27 18.83 1.61
N ASN A 265 -7.78 20.06 1.46
CA ASN A 265 -6.37 20.36 1.22
C ASN A 265 -5.46 20.11 2.44
N SER A 266 -6.04 19.94 3.64
CA SER A 266 -5.27 19.60 4.84
C SER A 266 -5.03 18.10 4.99
N LEU A 267 -5.69 17.26 4.19
CA LEU A 267 -5.49 15.81 4.23
C LEU A 267 -4.26 15.39 3.41
N LEU A 268 -3.53 14.40 3.95
CA LEU A 268 -2.41 13.72 3.30
C LEU A 268 -2.81 13.31 1.87
N PRO A 269 -2.09 13.73 0.83
CA PRO A 269 -2.34 13.26 -0.53
C PRO A 269 -1.91 11.80 -0.67
N LEU A 270 -2.55 11.05 -1.58
CA LEU A 270 -2.20 9.64 -1.83
C LEU A 270 -0.72 9.49 -2.21
N MET A 271 -0.20 10.43 -3.00
CA MET A 271 1.20 10.42 -3.43
C MET A 271 2.21 10.64 -2.30
N PHE A 272 1.77 11.01 -1.09
CA PHE A 272 2.62 10.99 0.10
C PHE A 272 3.11 9.57 0.43
N PHE A 273 2.31 8.57 0.08
CA PHE A 273 2.63 7.17 0.28
C PHE A 273 3.21 6.57 -1.00
N ASP A 274 4.30 5.80 -0.88
CA ASP A 274 4.75 4.92 -1.95
C ASP A 274 3.84 3.69 -2.00
N TRP A 275 2.63 3.91 -2.50
CA TRP A 275 1.58 2.90 -2.49
C TRP A 275 1.74 1.87 -3.61
N ARG A 276 2.40 2.25 -4.71
CA ARG A 276 2.62 1.37 -5.87
C ARG A 276 3.66 0.29 -5.60
N GLY A 277 4.65 0.59 -4.73
CA GLY A 277 5.74 -0.34 -4.40
C GLY A 277 6.46 -0.82 -5.65
N GLU A 278 6.77 0.09 -6.57
CA GLU A 278 7.48 -0.27 -7.80
C GLU A 278 8.90 -0.76 -7.49
N THR A 279 9.42 -1.65 -8.31
CA THR A 279 10.78 -2.16 -8.18
C THR A 279 11.48 -2.10 -9.53
N GLU A 280 12.71 -1.60 -9.56
CA GLU A 280 13.57 -1.57 -10.74
C GLU A 280 14.80 -2.44 -10.47
N LEU A 281 15.03 -3.45 -11.31
CA LEU A 281 16.13 -4.43 -11.14
C LEU A 281 16.12 -5.12 -9.76
N GLY A 282 14.94 -5.33 -9.17
CA GLY A 282 14.76 -5.93 -7.85
C GLY A 282 15.04 -4.99 -6.67
N GLN A 283 15.36 -3.72 -6.92
CA GLN A 283 15.45 -2.69 -5.88
C GLN A 283 14.16 -1.87 -5.82
N PRO A 284 13.72 -1.46 -4.61
CA PRO A 284 12.59 -0.54 -4.48
C PRO A 284 12.84 0.77 -5.23
N LYS A 285 11.88 1.18 -6.06
CA LYS A 285 11.85 2.47 -6.75
C LYS A 285 10.71 3.29 -6.16
N PRO A 286 10.98 4.10 -5.12
CA PRO A 286 9.93 4.85 -4.46
C PRO A 286 9.32 5.89 -5.40
N GLY A 287 8.01 6.11 -5.25
CA GLY A 287 7.32 7.19 -5.94
C GLY A 287 8.02 8.56 -5.76
N PRO A 288 8.14 9.40 -6.79
CA PRO A 288 8.88 10.66 -6.70
C PRO A 288 8.39 11.62 -5.60
N ALA A 289 7.08 11.68 -5.37
CA ALA A 289 6.46 12.48 -4.31
C ALA A 289 6.26 11.72 -2.98
N ALA A 290 6.65 10.44 -2.92
CA ALA A 290 6.45 9.63 -1.73
C ALA A 290 7.43 10.03 -0.63
N VAL A 291 6.90 10.17 0.58
CA VAL A 291 7.65 10.42 1.80
C VAL A 291 7.72 9.14 2.64
N LYS A 292 6.68 8.30 2.57
CA LYS A 292 6.60 7.06 3.34
C LYS A 292 6.16 5.88 2.51
N SER A 293 6.82 4.74 2.68
CA SER A 293 6.36 3.50 2.04
C SER A 293 5.24 2.85 2.83
N ILE A 294 4.43 2.05 2.16
CA ILE A 294 3.39 1.25 2.82
C ILE A 294 4.00 0.24 3.80
N GLU A 295 5.16 -0.29 3.46
CA GLU A 295 5.92 -1.20 4.31
C GLU A 295 6.31 -0.53 5.62
N GLU A 296 6.69 0.75 5.58
CA GLU A 296 7.02 1.52 6.78
C GLU A 296 5.78 1.83 7.64
N ILE A 297 4.66 2.23 7.02
CA ILE A 297 3.40 2.44 7.75
C ILE A 297 2.94 1.15 8.45
N ASN A 298 3.00 0.02 7.74
CA ASN A 298 2.65 -1.27 8.31
C ASN A 298 3.59 -1.65 9.48
N ALA A 299 4.89 -1.37 9.34
CA ALA A 299 5.85 -1.59 10.41
C ALA A 299 5.58 -0.71 11.64
N TRP A 300 5.09 0.53 11.47
CA TRP A 300 4.70 1.36 12.62
C TRP A 300 3.54 0.73 13.40
N PHE A 301 2.55 0.18 12.70
CA PHE A 301 1.47 -0.55 13.34
C PHE A 301 2.00 -1.76 14.10
N GLU A 302 2.80 -2.60 13.44
CA GLU A 302 3.30 -3.84 14.04
C GLU A 302 4.24 -3.60 15.23
N TYR A 303 5.14 -2.62 15.15
CA TYR A 303 6.21 -2.47 16.14
C TYR A 303 5.92 -1.43 17.22
N TYR A 304 5.05 -0.43 16.95
CA TYR A 304 4.90 0.72 17.84
C TYR A 304 3.48 0.95 18.33
N ILE A 305 2.47 0.74 17.48
CA ILE A 305 1.09 1.13 17.81
C ILE A 305 0.28 -0.06 18.33
N PHE A 306 0.32 -1.18 17.62
CA PHE A 306 -0.59 -2.30 17.84
C PHE A 306 0.10 -3.58 18.31
N GLY A 307 1.38 -3.77 17.97
CA GLY A 307 2.02 -5.05 18.18
C GLY A 307 1.76 -6.03 17.03
N LYS A 308 2.15 -7.29 17.27
CA LYS A 308 1.99 -8.36 16.27
C LYS A 308 0.51 -8.65 16.02
N ASP A 309 0.24 -9.21 14.84
CA ASP A 309 -1.11 -9.65 14.51
C ASP A 309 -1.66 -10.61 15.58
N TYR A 310 -2.90 -10.35 15.96
CA TYR A 310 -3.71 -11.08 16.94
C TYR A 310 -3.18 -11.05 18.38
N SER A 311 -2.36 -10.05 18.70
CA SER A 311 -1.89 -9.80 20.05
C SER A 311 -2.98 -9.22 20.96
N GLU A 312 -2.79 -9.36 22.27
CA GLU A 312 -3.65 -8.71 23.27
C GLU A 312 -3.60 -7.18 23.16
N GLU A 313 -2.46 -6.63 22.75
CA GLU A 313 -2.27 -5.20 22.48
C GLU A 313 -3.20 -4.72 21.36
N GLN A 314 -3.24 -5.44 20.23
CA GLN A 314 -4.19 -5.20 19.13
C GLN A 314 -5.64 -5.29 19.59
N GLU A 315 -5.98 -6.31 20.37
CA GLU A 315 -7.34 -6.51 20.87
C GLU A 315 -7.80 -5.34 21.75
N ASN A 316 -6.91 -4.84 22.61
CA ASN A 316 -7.20 -3.71 23.49
C ASN A 316 -7.31 -2.38 22.72
N GLU A 317 -6.39 -2.09 21.80
CA GLU A 317 -6.37 -0.83 21.06
C GLU A 317 -7.53 -0.68 20.06
N LEU A 318 -8.02 -1.79 19.52
CA LEU A 318 -9.14 -1.82 18.58
C LEU A 318 -10.48 -2.23 19.23
N GLU A 319 -10.52 -2.43 20.55
CA GLU A 319 -11.70 -2.85 21.31
C GLU A 319 -12.38 -4.10 20.72
N LEU A 320 -11.60 -5.16 20.48
CA LEU A 320 -12.03 -6.37 19.76
C LEU A 320 -12.39 -7.56 20.68
N LYS A 321 -12.51 -7.35 21.99
CA LYS A 321 -12.76 -8.41 23.00
C LYS A 321 -14.04 -9.22 22.79
N GLU A 322 -14.97 -8.70 21.99
CA GLU A 322 -16.25 -9.35 21.71
C GLU A 322 -16.24 -10.16 20.40
N LEU A 323 -15.08 -10.29 19.73
CA LEU A 323 -14.99 -11.17 18.56
C LEU A 323 -15.21 -12.62 18.97
N VAL A 324 -15.93 -13.37 18.13
CA VAL A 324 -16.19 -14.80 18.31
C VAL A 324 -15.75 -15.53 17.03
N PRO A 325 -14.66 -16.31 17.06
CA PRO A 325 -13.81 -16.64 18.21
C PRO A 325 -12.95 -15.45 18.70
N PRO A 326 -12.42 -15.51 19.94
CA PRO A 326 -11.41 -14.58 20.44
C PRO A 326 -10.21 -14.42 19.50
N LEU A 327 -9.56 -13.26 19.58
CA LEU A 327 -8.61 -12.83 18.57
C LEU A 327 -7.40 -13.78 18.41
N ASP A 328 -6.92 -14.36 19.51
CA ASP A 328 -5.75 -15.25 19.55
C ASP A 328 -5.93 -16.57 18.77
N LEU A 329 -7.18 -16.96 18.48
CA LEU A 329 -7.50 -18.20 17.76
C LEU A 329 -7.44 -18.08 16.23
N TYR A 330 -7.40 -16.86 15.67
CA TYR A 330 -7.32 -16.65 14.21
C TYR A 330 -5.97 -17.09 13.59
N THR A 331 -4.90 -17.20 14.39
CA THR A 331 -3.59 -17.67 13.89
C THR A 331 -3.47 -19.19 13.78
N LYS A 332 -4.31 -19.94 14.50
CA LYS A 332 -4.08 -21.37 14.75
C LYS A 332 -5.10 -22.27 14.07
N VAL A 333 -6.35 -21.82 13.89
CA VAL A 333 -7.46 -22.69 13.46
C VAL A 333 -8.47 -21.99 12.54
N HIS A 334 -8.61 -20.66 12.58
CA HIS A 334 -9.71 -19.94 11.92
C HIS A 334 -9.23 -18.76 11.08
N ALA A 335 -9.71 -18.64 9.83
CA ALA A 335 -9.49 -17.43 9.03
C ALA A 335 -10.41 -16.29 9.51
N VAL A 336 -9.96 -15.04 9.37
CA VAL A 336 -10.78 -13.85 9.69
C VAL A 336 -12.01 -13.83 8.78
N THR A 337 -13.21 -13.72 9.36
CA THR A 337 -14.44 -13.71 8.56
C THR A 337 -14.64 -12.34 7.89
N PRO A 338 -15.46 -12.26 6.82
CA PRO A 338 -15.80 -10.96 6.23
C PRO A 338 -16.43 -9.96 7.21
N ASN A 339 -17.27 -10.43 8.14
CA ASN A 339 -17.88 -9.55 9.15
C ASN A 339 -16.85 -9.03 10.15
N ASP A 340 -15.93 -9.89 10.61
CA ASP A 340 -14.87 -9.47 11.52
C ASP A 340 -13.91 -8.49 10.84
N THR A 341 -13.63 -8.71 9.55
CA THR A 341 -12.84 -7.79 8.72
C THR A 341 -13.49 -6.40 8.67
N LEU A 342 -14.81 -6.32 8.44
CA LEU A 342 -15.54 -5.05 8.43
C LEU A 342 -15.47 -4.39 9.81
N ARG A 343 -15.72 -5.15 10.88
CA ARG A 343 -15.68 -4.65 12.25
C ARG A 343 -14.30 -4.10 12.64
N ILE A 344 -13.22 -4.81 12.30
CA ILE A 344 -11.84 -4.38 12.56
C ILE A 344 -11.57 -3.03 11.87
N ARG A 345 -11.95 -2.92 10.59
CA ARG A 345 -11.79 -1.67 9.81
C ARG A 345 -12.59 -0.53 10.40
N GLU A 346 -13.84 -0.76 10.81
CA GLU A 346 -14.68 0.25 11.45
C GLU A 346 -14.11 0.74 12.78
N GLN A 347 -13.62 -0.18 13.62
CA GLN A 347 -12.99 0.19 14.88
C GLN A 347 -11.71 0.98 14.68
N PHE A 348 -10.85 0.57 13.73
CA PHE A 348 -9.66 1.35 13.38
C PHE A 348 -10.01 2.77 12.94
N LYS A 349 -11.00 2.92 12.02
CA LYS A 349 -11.48 4.23 11.53
C LYS A 349 -11.99 5.13 12.66
N LYS A 350 -12.62 4.54 13.66
CA LYS A 350 -13.24 5.26 14.77
C LYS A 350 -12.24 5.62 15.86
N LEU A 351 -11.42 4.66 16.29
CA LEU A 351 -10.66 4.77 17.54
C LEU A 351 -9.25 5.31 17.34
N VAL A 352 -8.57 4.91 16.26
CA VAL A 352 -7.12 5.11 16.12
C VAL A 352 -6.77 6.02 14.95
N MET A 353 -7.33 5.74 13.76
CA MET A 353 -7.04 6.46 12.52
C MET A 353 -7.15 7.99 12.64
N PRO A 354 -8.16 8.57 13.33
CA PRO A 354 -8.28 10.02 13.46
C PRO A 354 -7.08 10.65 14.19
N GLY A 355 -6.53 9.96 15.20
CA GLY A 355 -5.37 10.46 15.94
C GLY A 355 -4.08 10.39 15.13
N ILE A 356 -3.86 9.30 14.42
CA ILE A 356 -2.69 9.15 13.52
C ILE A 356 -2.74 10.19 12.40
N LEU A 357 -3.89 10.34 11.74
CA LEU A 357 -4.06 11.33 10.67
C LEU A 357 -3.84 12.75 11.19
N HIS A 358 -4.42 13.08 12.35
CA HIS A 358 -4.21 14.39 12.96
C HIS A 358 -2.73 14.64 13.26
N PHE A 359 -2.03 13.66 13.84
CA PHE A 359 -0.61 13.76 14.16
C PHE A 359 0.23 13.99 12.89
N LEU A 360 0.07 13.14 11.86
CA LEU A 360 0.85 13.22 10.63
C LEU A 360 0.57 14.51 9.83
N GLN A 361 -0.69 14.96 9.76
CA GLN A 361 -1.10 16.14 8.99
C GLN A 361 -0.69 17.47 9.65
N ASN A 362 -0.45 17.46 10.96
CA ASN A 362 -0.11 18.65 11.73
C ASN A 362 1.36 18.65 12.20
N PHE A 363 2.13 17.60 11.89
CA PHE A 363 3.57 17.60 12.09
C PHE A 363 4.20 18.58 11.10
N LYS A 364 4.84 19.63 11.60
CA LYS A 364 5.15 20.84 10.82
C LYS A 364 5.89 20.58 9.48
N PRO A 365 6.93 19.71 9.41
CA PRO A 365 7.54 19.34 8.13
C PRO A 365 6.54 18.73 7.15
N TYR A 366 5.70 17.79 7.62
CA TYR A 366 4.70 17.13 6.80
C TYR A 366 3.56 18.07 6.42
N HIS A 367 3.10 18.90 7.34
CA HIS A 367 2.07 19.90 7.09
C HIS A 367 2.47 20.85 5.96
N ASN A 368 3.71 21.36 6.00
CA ASN A 368 4.24 22.21 4.94
C ASN A 368 4.36 21.45 3.61
N TYR A 369 4.93 20.25 3.63
CA TYR A 369 5.06 19.41 2.45
C TYR A 369 3.70 19.14 1.79
N ILE A 370 2.69 18.74 2.58
CA ILE A 370 1.31 18.52 2.13
C ILE A 370 0.76 19.78 1.47
N ARG A 371 0.90 20.95 2.12
CA ARG A 371 0.39 22.22 1.60
C ARG A 371 1.00 22.55 0.23
N GLU A 372 2.32 22.42 0.08
CA GLU A 372 2.99 22.70 -1.19
C GLU A 372 2.65 21.66 -2.26
N CYS A 373 2.51 20.38 -1.90
CA CYS A 373 2.01 19.35 -2.79
C CYS A 373 0.61 19.69 -3.35
N ARG A 374 -0.31 20.18 -2.50
CA ARG A 374 -1.65 20.62 -2.93
C ARG A 374 -1.61 21.85 -3.82
N LYS A 375 -0.64 22.74 -3.61
CA LYS A 375 -0.41 23.88 -4.49
C LYS A 375 0.06 23.43 -5.89
N ILE A 376 1.06 22.54 -5.95
CA ILE A 376 1.55 21.95 -7.21
C ILE A 376 0.43 21.21 -7.96
N GLU A 377 -0.40 20.47 -7.23
CA GLU A 377 -1.59 19.83 -7.76
C GLU A 377 -2.52 20.84 -8.43
N LYS A 378 -2.92 21.88 -7.70
CA LYS A 378 -3.83 22.92 -8.20
C LYS A 378 -3.26 23.61 -9.45
N GLU A 379 -1.99 24.01 -9.40
CA GLU A 379 -1.30 24.61 -10.54
C GLU A 379 -1.28 23.67 -11.76
N SER A 380 -1.03 22.38 -11.55
CA SER A 380 -1.01 21.38 -12.63
C SER A 380 -2.41 21.17 -13.23
N MET A 381 -3.44 21.20 -12.40
CA MET A 381 -4.83 21.04 -12.82
C MET A 381 -5.34 22.25 -13.61
N GLU A 382 -4.91 23.47 -13.26
CA GLU A 382 -5.33 24.71 -13.93
C GLU A 382 -4.51 25.04 -15.18
N LYS A 383 -3.28 24.52 -15.31
CA LYS A 383 -2.33 24.92 -16.37
C LYS A 383 -2.68 24.40 -17.77
N SER A 384 -2.90 23.10 -17.92
CA SER A 384 -3.19 22.46 -19.22
C SER A 384 -3.54 20.99 -19.07
N ASP A 385 -4.19 20.39 -20.07
CA ASP A 385 -4.47 18.94 -20.12
C ASP A 385 -3.20 18.09 -20.00
N LEU A 386 -2.09 18.52 -20.62
CA LEU A 386 -0.80 17.81 -20.50
C LEU A 386 -0.28 17.79 -19.06
N ALA A 387 -0.41 18.91 -18.35
CA ALA A 387 -0.02 19.02 -16.94
C ALA A 387 -0.94 18.21 -16.02
N GLN A 388 -2.25 18.18 -16.32
CA GLN A 388 -3.21 17.30 -15.64
C GLN A 388 -2.82 15.83 -15.79
N TYR A 389 -2.56 15.37 -17.03
CA TYR A 389 -2.14 13.98 -17.27
C TYR A 389 -0.80 13.65 -16.59
N ALA A 390 0.16 14.57 -16.62
CA ALA A 390 1.45 14.39 -15.94
C ALA A 390 1.26 14.28 -14.41
N PHE A 391 0.37 15.08 -13.84
CA PHE A 391 0.07 14.99 -12.40
C PHE A 391 -0.70 13.70 -12.06
N MET A 392 -1.61 13.24 -12.92
CA MET A 392 -2.27 11.94 -12.77
C MET A 392 -1.24 10.80 -12.81
N GLN A 393 -0.25 10.86 -13.69
CA GLN A 393 0.86 9.91 -13.74
C GLN A 393 1.64 9.88 -12.42
N LEU A 394 1.93 11.05 -11.84
CA LEU A 394 2.62 11.17 -10.55
C LEU A 394 1.83 10.54 -9.41
N ARG A 395 0.52 10.81 -9.34
CA ARG A 395 -0.36 10.31 -8.27
C ARG A 395 -0.66 8.82 -8.42
N PHE A 396 -1.04 8.41 -9.61
CA PHE A 396 -1.68 7.12 -9.88
C PHE A 396 -0.79 6.11 -10.59
N GLY A 397 0.40 6.51 -11.06
CA GLY A 397 1.28 5.69 -11.91
C GLY A 397 0.80 5.55 -13.35
N SER A 398 -0.36 6.10 -13.70
CA SER A 398 -0.98 5.97 -15.01
C SER A 398 -1.77 7.22 -15.37
N HIS A 399 -1.89 7.51 -16.67
CA HIS A 399 -2.72 8.57 -17.20
C HIS A 399 -3.53 8.12 -18.43
N ASN A 400 -4.64 8.79 -18.72
CA ASN A 400 -5.49 8.48 -19.87
C ASN A 400 -5.25 9.41 -21.09
N ALA A 401 -4.05 10.00 -21.19
CA ALA A 401 -3.70 10.86 -22.31
C ALA A 401 -3.76 10.13 -23.67
N PRO A 402 -4.21 10.80 -24.75
CA PRO A 402 -4.17 10.26 -26.11
C PRO A 402 -2.76 9.81 -26.54
N PRO A 403 -2.63 8.77 -27.40
CA PRO A 403 -1.33 8.24 -27.84
C PRO A 403 -0.37 9.27 -28.43
N ASP A 404 -0.88 10.27 -29.15
CA ASP A 404 -0.11 11.36 -29.77
C ASP A 404 0.45 12.37 -28.74
N GLN A 405 -0.07 12.36 -27.52
CA GLN A 405 0.34 13.26 -26.43
C GLN A 405 1.28 12.61 -25.41
N GLN A 406 1.40 11.27 -25.39
CA GLN A 406 2.15 10.53 -24.36
C GLN A 406 3.58 11.04 -24.16
N LYS A 407 4.34 11.27 -25.25
CA LYS A 407 5.72 11.79 -25.16
C LYS A 407 5.80 13.16 -24.48
N LYS A 408 4.82 14.03 -24.73
CA LYS A 408 4.75 15.37 -24.12
C LYS A 408 4.36 15.29 -22.65
N VAL A 409 3.45 14.37 -22.30
CA VAL A 409 3.06 14.10 -20.92
C VAL A 409 4.26 13.59 -20.11
N ILE A 410 5.03 12.65 -20.65
CA ILE A 410 6.27 12.16 -20.00
C ILE A 410 7.25 13.30 -19.75
N ALA A 411 7.46 14.18 -20.73
CA ALA A 411 8.37 15.32 -20.57
C ALA A 411 7.89 16.33 -19.50
N GLU A 412 6.58 16.52 -19.33
CA GLU A 412 6.04 17.36 -18.26
C GLU A 412 6.06 16.64 -16.90
N PHE A 413 5.88 15.32 -16.88
CA PHE A 413 6.02 14.47 -15.70
C PHE A 413 7.43 14.54 -15.11
N GLU A 414 8.48 14.42 -15.93
CA GLU A 414 9.87 14.57 -15.47
C GLU A 414 10.15 15.93 -14.79
N LYS A 415 9.52 17.01 -15.27
CA LYS A 415 9.61 18.32 -14.59
C LYS A 415 8.90 18.33 -13.24
N LEU A 416 7.76 17.64 -13.13
CA LEU A 416 7.06 17.49 -11.85
C LEU A 416 7.88 16.65 -10.86
N VAL A 417 8.57 15.61 -11.35
CA VAL A 417 9.48 14.79 -10.54
C VAL A 417 10.56 15.67 -9.90
N GLY A 418 11.30 16.45 -10.70
CA GLY A 418 12.33 17.35 -10.16
C GLY A 418 11.79 18.34 -9.13
N LYS A 419 10.60 18.92 -9.38
CA LYS A 419 9.94 19.82 -8.40
C LYS A 419 9.60 19.12 -7.08
N MET A 420 9.18 17.85 -7.13
CA MET A 420 8.86 17.08 -5.93
C MET A 420 10.11 16.67 -5.15
N GLU A 421 11.22 16.39 -5.84
CA GLU A 421 12.52 16.15 -5.21
C GLU A 421 13.03 17.40 -4.49
N ASP A 422 13.04 18.55 -5.17
CA ASP A 422 13.40 19.83 -4.57
C ASP A 422 12.55 20.16 -3.34
N LEU A 423 11.23 19.87 -3.42
CA LEU A 423 10.30 20.11 -2.31
C LEU A 423 10.59 19.22 -1.10
N LYS A 424 10.92 17.95 -1.30
CA LYS A 424 11.31 17.05 -0.20
C LYS A 424 12.57 17.56 0.48
N ASP A 425 13.58 17.94 -0.30
CA ASP A 425 14.86 18.43 0.21
C ASP A 425 14.69 19.76 0.97
N SER A 426 13.75 20.62 0.56
CA SER A 426 13.52 21.89 1.23
C SER A 426 12.67 21.79 2.49
N GLU A 427 11.64 20.94 2.51
CA GLU A 427 10.68 20.88 3.62
C GLU A 427 10.98 19.78 4.64
N LEU A 428 11.69 18.71 4.26
CA LEU A 428 11.96 17.56 5.13
C LEU A 428 13.43 17.53 5.56
N PRO A 429 13.72 17.70 6.87
CA PRO A 429 15.07 17.49 7.37
C PRO A 429 15.56 16.08 7.07
N ALA A 430 16.86 15.92 6.83
CA ALA A 430 17.46 14.61 6.52
C ALA A 430 17.03 13.50 7.48
N THR A 431 17.01 13.74 8.80
CA THR A 431 16.60 12.69 9.76
C THR A 431 15.13 12.29 9.67
N ILE A 432 14.26 13.18 9.18
CA ILE A 432 12.83 12.93 8.96
C ILE A 432 12.60 12.26 7.61
N GLY A 433 13.36 12.69 6.59
CA GLY A 433 13.37 12.07 5.26
C GLY A 433 13.88 10.63 5.31
N TYR A 434 14.83 10.33 6.21
CA TYR A 434 15.21 8.97 6.55
C TYR A 434 14.26 8.36 7.59
N ASP A 435 14.07 7.03 7.53
CA ASP A 435 13.14 6.34 8.42
C ASP A 435 13.45 6.50 9.92
N ILE A 436 14.70 6.77 10.29
CA ILE A 436 15.12 6.81 11.70
C ILE A 436 14.39 7.86 12.52
N GLY A 437 14.21 9.09 12.00
CA GLY A 437 13.57 10.19 12.72
C GLY A 437 12.10 9.88 12.96
N MET A 438 11.41 9.48 11.90
CA MET A 438 9.97 9.19 11.98
C MET A 438 9.67 7.93 12.77
N ARG A 439 10.50 6.89 12.73
CA ARG A 439 10.38 5.74 13.65
C ARG A 439 10.47 6.19 15.10
N GLY A 440 11.46 7.03 15.44
CA GLY A 440 11.60 7.62 16.77
C GLY A 440 10.37 8.43 17.20
N ILE A 441 9.86 9.27 16.31
CA ILE A 441 8.68 10.11 16.56
C ILE A 441 7.43 9.25 16.78
N ILE A 442 7.19 8.25 15.92
CA ILE A 442 6.00 7.39 16.02
C ILE A 442 6.06 6.48 17.23
N PHE A 443 7.24 5.96 17.58
CA PHE A 443 7.44 5.27 18.85
C PHE A 443 7.10 6.19 20.03
N ALA A 444 7.65 7.41 20.06
CA ALA A 444 7.40 8.36 21.14
C ALA A 444 5.93 8.79 21.22
N PHE A 445 5.26 8.93 20.09
CA PHE A 445 3.82 9.16 20.00
C PHE A 445 3.02 7.99 20.58
N ALA A 446 3.27 6.76 20.14
CA ALA A 446 2.50 5.61 20.59
C ALA A 446 2.75 5.31 22.08
N ARG A 447 4.01 5.18 22.48
CA ARG A 447 4.37 4.86 23.86
C ARG A 447 4.08 6.02 24.81
N GLY A 448 4.28 7.27 24.36
CA GLY A 448 3.97 8.46 25.13
C GLY A 448 2.49 8.60 25.47
N ARG A 449 1.57 7.98 24.72
CA ARG A 449 0.14 7.93 25.08
C ARG A 449 -0.09 7.15 26.37
N GLU A 450 0.58 6.02 26.55
CA GLU A 450 0.46 5.22 27.77
C GLU A 450 1.04 5.97 28.97
N GLU A 451 2.20 6.60 28.80
CA GLU A 451 2.77 7.46 29.84
C GLU A 451 1.85 8.63 30.19
N TYR A 452 1.23 9.26 29.19
CA TYR A 452 0.26 10.33 29.40
C TYR A 452 -0.95 9.84 30.22
N LYS A 453 -1.50 8.65 29.91
CA LYS A 453 -2.61 8.07 30.67
C LYS A 453 -2.25 7.86 32.14
N ILE A 454 -1.03 7.35 32.41
CA ILE A 454 -0.54 7.08 33.76
C ILE A 454 -0.33 8.39 34.53
N ILE A 455 0.43 9.32 33.96
CA ILE A 455 0.83 10.58 34.60
C ILE A 455 -0.39 11.46 34.89
N PHE A 456 -1.25 11.66 33.89
CA PHE A 456 -2.42 12.53 34.03
C PHE A 456 -3.66 11.80 34.55
N LYS A 457 -3.55 10.49 34.85
CA LYS A 457 -4.65 9.62 35.32
C LYS A 457 -5.93 9.77 34.50
N LYS A 458 -5.76 9.96 33.19
CA LYS A 458 -6.84 10.29 32.25
C LYS A 458 -6.78 9.34 31.08
N ASN A 459 -7.85 8.57 30.89
CA ASN A 459 -8.01 7.84 29.64
C ASN A 459 -8.33 8.84 28.52
N VAL A 460 -7.56 8.79 27.44
CA VAL A 460 -7.66 9.71 26.31
C VAL A 460 -7.74 8.92 25.01
N SER A 461 -8.60 9.40 24.11
CA SER A 461 -8.64 8.90 22.74
C SER A 461 -7.34 9.23 22.01
N TRP A 462 -7.04 8.49 20.94
CA TRP A 462 -5.87 8.78 20.09
C TRP A 462 -5.90 10.20 19.54
N LEU A 463 -7.09 10.72 19.19
CA LEU A 463 -7.24 12.07 18.66
C LEU A 463 -6.96 13.16 19.70
N GLU A 464 -7.48 13.00 20.91
CA GLU A 464 -7.22 13.96 22.00
C GLU A 464 -5.73 13.98 22.36
N TYR A 465 -5.12 12.80 22.47
CA TYR A 465 -3.68 12.70 22.73
C TYR A 465 -2.85 13.30 21.58
N ALA A 466 -3.21 13.01 20.32
CA ALA A 466 -2.51 13.55 19.16
C ALA A 466 -2.50 15.09 19.13
N LYS A 467 -3.62 15.74 19.49
CA LYS A 467 -3.71 17.21 19.58
C LYS A 467 -2.74 17.78 20.62
N TRP A 468 -2.53 17.08 21.72
CA TRP A 468 -1.55 17.48 22.74
C TRP A 468 -0.12 17.20 22.26
N CYS A 469 0.16 15.95 21.85
CA CYS A 469 1.50 15.49 21.51
C CYS A 469 2.10 16.27 20.33
N ILE A 470 1.27 16.62 19.34
CA ILE A 470 1.77 17.29 18.14
C ILE A 470 2.34 18.68 18.43
N LYS A 471 1.82 19.37 19.45
CA LYS A 471 2.37 20.64 19.91
C LYS A 471 3.81 20.45 20.40
N GLU A 472 4.02 19.46 21.25
CA GLU A 472 5.33 19.16 21.86
C GLU A 472 6.35 18.65 20.84
N VAL A 473 5.90 17.84 19.88
CA VAL A 473 6.74 17.36 18.78
C VAL A 473 7.13 18.51 17.85
N ASN A 474 6.21 19.43 17.54
CA ASN A 474 6.52 20.61 16.74
C ASN A 474 7.46 21.59 17.45
N GLU A 475 7.31 21.79 18.76
CA GLU A 475 8.28 22.57 19.55
C GLU A 475 9.67 21.92 19.51
N THR A 476 9.73 20.59 19.62
CA THR A 476 10.99 19.82 19.47
C THR A 476 11.60 19.98 18.07
N TYR A 477 10.78 20.03 17.04
CA TYR A 477 11.23 20.33 15.68
C TYR A 477 11.77 21.76 15.53
N GLU A 478 11.07 22.75 16.08
CA GLU A 478 11.48 24.16 16.07
C GLU A 478 12.79 24.41 16.85
N GLU A 479 13.03 23.62 17.88
CA GLU A 479 14.31 23.54 18.60
C GLU A 479 15.44 22.87 17.78
N LYS A 480 15.20 22.47 16.53
CA LYS A 480 16.21 21.94 15.60
C LYS A 480 16.82 20.59 16.01
N TRP A 481 16.08 19.73 16.71
CA TRP A 481 16.55 18.40 17.11
C TRP A 481 16.70 17.39 15.95
N PHE A 482 16.03 17.64 14.83
CA PHE A 482 16.00 16.76 13.66
C PHE A 482 16.96 17.18 12.53
N LYS A 483 17.90 18.07 12.83
CA LYS A 483 18.92 18.51 11.87
C LYS A 483 19.96 17.43 11.58
N SER A 484 20.65 17.59 10.46
CA SER A 484 21.86 16.83 10.12
C SER A 484 22.93 16.99 11.21
N PHE A 485 23.86 16.04 11.31
CA PHE A 485 24.92 16.08 12.32
C PHE A 485 25.73 17.39 12.29
N ASP A 486 26.05 17.88 11.09
CA ASP A 486 26.86 19.07 10.89
C ASP A 486 26.11 20.36 11.21
N ASP A 487 24.79 20.37 11.02
CA ASP A 487 23.94 21.54 11.30
C ASP A 487 23.44 21.62 12.75
N LEU A 488 23.74 20.59 13.57
CA LEU A 488 23.41 20.57 14.99
C LEU A 488 24.38 21.43 15.82
N GLU A 489 23.81 22.16 16.77
CA GLU A 489 24.57 22.84 17.83
C GLU A 489 25.39 21.83 18.64
N LYS A 490 26.58 22.22 19.10
CA LYS A 490 27.55 21.34 19.77
C LYS A 490 26.93 20.51 20.91
N GLN A 491 26.07 21.12 21.73
CA GLN A 491 25.42 20.42 22.85
C GLN A 491 24.46 19.34 22.36
N LYS A 492 23.59 19.65 21.40
CA LYS A 492 22.62 18.68 20.83
C LYS A 492 23.31 17.58 20.05
N ARG A 493 24.37 17.93 19.29
CA ARG A 493 25.24 16.97 18.63
C ARG A 493 25.79 15.96 19.62
N ASN A 494 26.37 16.44 20.73
CA ASN A 494 26.88 15.56 21.79
C ASN A 494 25.79 14.65 22.38
N LEU A 495 24.58 15.17 22.60
CA LEU A 495 23.47 14.38 23.15
C LEU A 495 22.95 13.32 22.17
N LEU A 496 22.92 13.62 20.87
CA LEU A 496 22.45 12.70 19.83
C LEU A 496 23.52 11.71 19.33
N THR A 497 24.80 11.93 19.64
CA THR A 497 25.85 10.93 19.40
C THR A 497 25.52 9.63 20.15
N HIS A 498 25.75 8.48 19.55
CA HIS A 498 25.32 7.14 19.95
C HIS A 498 23.81 6.92 20.06
N VAL A 499 22.96 7.94 19.87
CA VAL A 499 21.49 7.82 19.82
C VAL A 499 21.03 7.73 18.36
N ILE A 500 21.33 8.74 17.56
CA ILE A 500 21.04 8.79 16.11
C ILE A 500 22.34 8.69 15.31
N TYR A 501 23.42 9.29 15.79
CA TYR A 501 24.67 9.45 15.04
C TYR A 501 25.82 8.71 15.72
N ASP A 502 26.84 8.25 14.99
CA ASP A 502 28.12 7.92 15.61
C ASP A 502 29.03 9.16 15.73
N ASP A 503 30.29 8.97 16.15
CA ASP A 503 31.24 10.07 16.32
C ASP A 503 31.61 10.77 15.00
N SER A 504 31.39 10.10 13.86
CA SER A 504 31.63 10.64 12.53
C SER A 504 30.42 11.36 11.93
N GLY A 505 29.27 11.32 12.61
CA GLY A 505 28.00 11.84 12.08
C GLY A 505 27.23 10.87 11.21
N THR A 506 27.67 9.60 11.10
CA THR A 506 26.94 8.57 10.36
C THR A 506 25.70 8.14 11.14
N ILE A 507 24.56 7.98 10.46
CA ILE A 507 23.32 7.51 11.07
C ILE A 507 23.45 6.05 11.52
N ILE A 508 23.09 5.78 12.77
CA ILE A 508 23.10 4.46 13.43
C ILE A 508 21.74 4.19 14.08
N ASN A 509 21.51 2.98 14.60
CA ASN A 509 20.27 2.60 15.30
C ASN A 509 18.99 2.77 14.46
N TYR A 510 19.10 2.63 13.13
CA TYR A 510 17.98 2.79 12.21
C TYR A 510 17.01 1.59 12.18
N ARG A 511 17.32 0.45 12.82
CA ARG A 511 16.46 -0.74 12.81
C ARG A 511 15.20 -0.52 13.64
N LEU A 512 14.09 -1.16 13.26
CA LEU A 512 12.78 -0.99 13.92
C LEU A 512 12.87 -1.20 15.43
N GLU A 513 13.55 -2.27 15.85
CA GLU A 513 13.71 -2.68 17.24
C GLU A 513 14.68 -1.79 18.03
N SER A 514 15.54 -1.05 17.35
CA SER A 514 16.51 -0.16 18.01
C SER A 514 15.87 1.15 18.48
N THR A 515 14.68 1.48 17.98
CA THR A 515 14.02 2.76 18.22
C THR A 515 13.67 2.96 19.70
N GLU A 516 13.16 1.91 20.35
CA GLU A 516 12.85 1.93 21.79
C GLU A 516 14.10 2.27 22.61
N GLU A 517 15.24 1.67 22.31
CA GLU A 517 16.49 1.88 23.05
C GLU A 517 17.24 3.15 22.63
N ALA A 518 16.73 3.91 21.65
CA ALA A 518 17.44 5.04 21.03
C ALA A 518 16.54 6.28 20.93
N LEU A 519 16.28 6.78 19.72
CA LEU A 519 15.60 8.06 19.50
C LEU A 519 14.19 8.11 20.11
N GLY A 520 13.46 6.99 20.15
CA GLY A 520 12.14 6.92 20.75
C GLY A 520 12.16 7.28 22.24
N SER A 521 12.99 6.60 23.04
CA SER A 521 13.20 6.92 24.46
C SER A 521 13.69 8.35 24.67
N PHE A 522 14.61 8.81 23.81
CA PHE A 522 15.14 10.17 23.87
C PHE A 522 14.03 11.22 23.72
N LEU A 523 13.15 11.06 22.73
CA LEU A 523 12.06 11.98 22.48
C LEU A 523 11.01 11.97 23.58
N ILE A 524 10.69 10.82 24.18
CA ILE A 524 9.79 10.74 25.34
C ILE A 524 10.35 11.57 26.50
N LEU A 525 11.62 11.37 26.86
CA LEU A 525 12.28 12.15 27.92
C LEU A 525 12.29 13.65 27.61
N LEU A 526 12.52 14.02 26.36
CA LEU A 526 12.54 15.41 25.94
C LEU A 526 11.15 16.06 26.02
N ILE A 527 10.10 15.39 25.52
CA ILE A 527 8.72 15.89 25.51
C ILE A 527 8.18 16.01 26.95
N PHE A 528 8.26 14.94 27.73
CA PHE A 528 7.75 14.96 29.11
C PHE A 528 8.64 15.79 30.03
N GLY A 529 9.94 15.86 29.79
CA GLY A 529 10.86 16.70 30.56
C GLY A 529 10.55 18.20 30.46
N LYS A 530 10.08 18.68 29.30
CA LYS A 530 9.58 20.06 29.16
C LYS A 530 8.37 20.31 30.06
N LYS A 531 7.42 19.38 30.07
CA LYS A 531 6.20 19.48 30.87
C LYS A 531 6.47 19.37 32.37
N TRP A 532 7.46 18.58 32.76
CA TRP A 532 7.98 18.59 34.12
C TRP A 532 8.61 19.94 34.50
N LYS A 533 9.48 20.53 33.66
CA LYS A 533 10.03 21.89 33.89
C LYS A 533 8.93 22.94 34.06
N ASP A 534 7.86 22.84 33.28
CA ASP A 534 6.70 23.71 33.36
C ASP A 534 5.79 23.42 34.57
N LYS A 535 6.18 22.48 35.44
CA LYS A 535 5.43 22.04 36.63
C LYS A 535 4.05 21.44 36.32
N GLN A 536 3.90 20.86 35.13
CA GLN A 536 2.67 20.16 34.71
C GLN A 536 2.69 18.67 35.07
N ILE A 537 3.86 18.14 35.45
CA ILE A 537 4.06 16.74 35.86
C ILE A 537 4.69 16.77 37.25
N ALA A 538 4.22 15.90 38.14
CA ALA A 538 4.79 15.76 39.48
C ALA A 538 6.19 15.13 39.45
N ASP A 539 7.03 15.45 40.43
CA ASP A 539 8.41 14.96 40.48
C ASP A 539 8.47 13.43 40.50
N ASP A 540 7.63 12.76 41.29
CA ASP A 540 7.59 11.29 41.37
C ASP A 540 7.17 10.64 40.03
N ASP A 541 6.22 11.25 39.32
CA ASP A 541 5.75 10.76 38.03
C ASP A 541 6.85 10.90 36.97
N PHE A 542 7.54 12.04 36.95
CA PHE A 542 8.66 12.26 36.04
C PHE A 542 9.87 11.38 36.39
N GLU A 543 10.15 11.15 37.67
CA GLU A 543 11.22 10.28 38.14
C GLU A 543 11.03 8.84 37.64
N ASN A 544 9.80 8.31 37.73
CA ASN A 544 9.46 6.97 37.23
C ASN A 544 9.64 6.86 35.71
N LEU A 545 9.14 7.85 34.96
CA LEU A 545 9.34 7.95 33.52
C LEU A 545 10.84 8.04 33.19
N ARG A 546 11.57 8.91 33.89
CA ARG A 546 13.01 9.13 33.70
C ARG A 546 13.79 7.84 33.87
N ASN A 547 13.56 7.13 34.97
CA ASN A 547 14.28 5.89 35.27
C ASN A 547 14.07 4.82 34.18
N THR A 548 12.86 4.71 33.66
CA THR A 548 12.53 3.76 32.58
C THR A 548 13.26 4.10 31.28
N TYR A 549 13.12 5.33 30.79
CA TYR A 549 13.66 5.68 29.47
C TYR A 549 15.17 5.98 29.48
N CYS A 550 15.73 6.45 30.60
CA CYS A 550 17.20 6.54 30.77
C CYS A 550 17.85 5.15 30.81
N TYR A 551 17.17 4.16 31.42
CA TYR A 551 17.64 2.77 31.38
C TYR A 551 17.70 2.23 29.94
N ASN A 552 16.66 2.48 29.14
CA ASN A 552 16.63 2.10 27.74
C ASN A 552 17.77 2.75 26.92
N LEU A 553 17.96 4.07 27.07
CA LEU A 553 19.04 4.79 26.39
C LEU A 553 20.44 4.31 26.76
N ARG A 554 20.65 3.94 28.03
CA ARG A 554 21.95 3.52 28.56
C ARG A 554 22.56 2.42 27.70
N LYS A 555 21.78 1.41 27.32
CA LYS A 555 22.26 0.24 26.57
C LYS A 555 22.81 0.63 25.20
N THR A 556 22.09 1.48 24.48
CA THR A 556 22.48 1.96 23.14
C THR A 556 23.70 2.86 23.21
N ILE A 557 23.73 3.81 24.15
CA ILE A 557 24.85 4.73 24.34
C ILE A 557 26.12 3.95 24.71
N GLU A 558 26.01 2.99 25.63
CA GLU A 558 27.15 2.16 26.06
C GLU A 558 27.68 1.31 24.92
N LYS A 559 26.81 0.73 24.09
CA LYS A 559 27.22 0.00 22.88
C LYS A 559 28.00 0.89 21.91
N GLY A 560 27.57 2.13 21.73
CA GLY A 560 28.28 3.14 20.94
C GLY A 560 29.68 3.40 21.48
N TYR A 561 29.80 3.78 22.76
CA TYR A 561 31.10 4.04 23.39
C TYR A 561 32.01 2.82 23.41
N ARG A 562 31.48 1.61 23.61
CA ARG A 562 32.29 0.38 23.52
C ARG A 562 32.94 0.23 22.15
N LYS A 563 32.26 0.62 21.05
CA LYS A 563 32.83 0.56 19.70
C LYS A 563 33.95 1.59 19.53
N THR A 564 33.71 2.83 19.94
CA THR A 564 34.68 3.93 19.85
C THR A 564 35.93 3.64 20.68
N ILE A 565 35.77 3.34 21.96
CA ILE A 565 36.86 3.06 22.90
C ILE A 565 37.65 1.81 22.47
N LYS A 566 36.96 0.78 21.97
CA LYS A 566 37.64 -0.41 21.42
C LYS A 566 38.56 -0.05 20.25
N SER A 567 38.16 0.91 19.40
CA SER A 567 39.00 1.39 18.31
C SER A 567 40.21 2.16 18.81
N GLU A 568 40.01 3.06 19.78
CA GLU A 568 41.09 3.87 20.38
C GLU A 568 42.14 3.03 21.12
N LEU A 569 41.69 1.99 21.83
CA LEU A 569 42.56 1.14 22.64
C LEU A 569 43.26 0.04 21.83
N LYS A 570 42.81 -0.25 20.60
CA LYS A 570 43.27 -1.42 19.83
C LYS A 570 44.79 -1.46 19.64
N ASP A 571 45.39 -0.30 19.40
CA ASP A 571 46.82 -0.18 19.08
C ASP A 571 47.68 0.27 20.28
N THR A 572 47.05 0.63 21.41
CA THR A 572 47.72 1.24 22.57
C THR A 572 47.66 0.38 23.83
N PHE A 573 46.68 -0.51 23.96
CA PHE A 573 46.51 -1.33 25.16
C PHE A 573 47.50 -2.49 25.22
N LYS A 574 48.14 -2.67 26.37
CA LYS A 574 49.03 -3.80 26.67
C LYS A 574 48.39 -4.67 27.74
N GLY A 575 48.04 -5.89 27.39
CA GLY A 575 47.42 -6.86 28.30
C GLY A 575 46.73 -7.99 27.56
N THR A 576 46.05 -8.86 28.30
CA THR A 576 45.26 -9.94 27.74
C THR A 576 43.98 -9.43 27.08
N ILE A 577 43.39 -10.23 26.18
CA ILE A 577 42.09 -9.91 25.54
C ILE A 577 40.99 -9.73 26.61
N LYS A 578 41.06 -10.48 27.71
CA LYS A 578 40.09 -10.38 28.81
C LYS A 578 40.21 -9.03 29.52
N GLU A 579 41.42 -8.59 29.83
CA GLU A 579 41.68 -7.28 30.44
C GLU A 579 41.31 -6.14 29.49
N PHE A 580 41.60 -6.29 28.20
CA PHE A 580 41.20 -5.33 27.17
C PHE A 580 39.67 -5.14 27.14
N ASN A 581 38.91 -6.23 27.07
CA ASN A 581 37.44 -6.14 27.05
C ASN A 581 36.86 -5.57 28.36
N ALA A 582 37.47 -5.89 29.51
CA ALA A 582 37.08 -5.33 30.80
C ALA A 582 37.33 -3.82 30.85
N GLU A 583 38.48 -3.35 30.36
CA GLU A 583 38.82 -1.93 30.31
C GLU A 583 37.93 -1.15 29.34
N VAL A 584 37.65 -1.70 28.14
CA VAL A 584 36.69 -1.12 27.19
C VAL A 584 35.32 -0.95 27.84
N ARG A 585 34.83 -1.99 28.53
CA ARG A 585 33.54 -1.94 29.21
C ARG A 585 33.52 -0.90 30.32
N LYS A 586 34.54 -0.86 31.17
CA LYS A 586 34.67 0.11 32.27
C LYS A 586 34.65 1.56 31.76
N ARG A 587 35.46 1.88 30.74
CA ARG A 587 35.48 3.23 30.16
C ARG A 587 34.18 3.60 29.47
N ALA A 588 33.54 2.66 28.78
CA ALA A 588 32.25 2.88 28.15
C ALA A 588 31.16 3.16 29.20
N GLU A 589 31.11 2.40 30.30
CA GLU A 589 30.17 2.64 31.39
C GLU A 589 30.34 4.03 32.01
N ILE A 590 31.58 4.50 32.20
CA ILE A 590 31.88 5.85 32.70
C ILE A 590 31.42 6.92 31.71
N ALA A 591 31.73 6.76 30.42
CA ALA A 591 31.33 7.71 29.37
C ALA A 591 29.81 7.78 29.22
N THR A 592 29.12 6.63 29.26
CA THR A 592 27.66 6.54 29.25
C THR A 592 27.05 7.27 30.44
N LYS A 593 27.56 7.03 31.66
CA LYS A 593 27.05 7.71 32.86
C LYS A 593 27.22 9.22 32.76
N ARG A 594 28.38 9.69 32.29
CA ARG A 594 28.61 11.11 32.05
C ARG A 594 27.61 11.68 31.04
N LYS A 595 27.38 10.99 29.93
CA LYS A 595 26.43 11.42 28.89
C LYS A 595 24.99 11.51 29.40
N LEU A 596 24.54 10.50 30.16
CA LEU A 596 23.21 10.51 30.76
C LEU A 596 23.07 11.67 31.76
N ASN A 597 24.08 11.91 32.61
CA ASN A 597 24.09 13.07 33.51
C ASN A 597 24.06 14.40 32.75
N ASP A 598 24.77 14.52 31.63
CA ASP A 598 24.74 15.71 30.78
C ASP A 598 23.35 15.92 30.15
N PHE A 599 22.66 14.83 29.80
CA PHE A 599 21.28 14.87 29.32
C PHE A 599 20.29 15.26 30.43
N GLU A 600 20.43 14.70 31.63
CA GLU A 600 19.60 15.04 32.78
C GLU A 600 19.77 16.53 33.16
N LYS A 601 21.00 17.03 33.16
CA LYS A 601 21.29 18.47 33.33
C LYS A 601 20.63 19.31 32.25
N TYR A 602 20.64 18.85 31.00
CA TYR A 602 19.92 19.53 29.92
C TYR A 602 18.41 19.57 30.18
N LEU A 603 17.86 18.47 30.70
CA LEU A 603 16.47 18.39 31.16
C LEU A 603 16.22 19.16 32.47
N GLY A 604 17.22 19.81 33.07
CA GLY A 604 17.05 20.62 34.28
C GLY A 604 16.91 19.82 35.57
N VAL A 605 17.20 18.51 35.53
CA VAL A 605 17.26 17.64 36.71
C VAL A 605 18.60 17.91 37.40
N SER A 606 18.55 18.46 38.60
CA SER A 606 19.73 18.86 39.39
C SER A 606 20.10 17.83 40.45
#